data_AF-A0A034VHG2-F1
#
_entry.id   AF-A0A034VHG2-F1
#
_cell.length_a   1.000
_cell.length_b   1.000
_cell.length_c   1.000
_cell.angle_alpha   90.00
_cell.angle_beta   90.00
_cell.angle_gamma   90.00
#
_symmetry.space_group_name_H-M   'P 1'
#
loop_
_entity.id
_entity.type
_entity.pdbx_description
1 polymer ?
#
loop_
_entity_poly.entity_id
_entity_poly.type
_entity_poly.pdbx_seq_one_letter_code
_entity_poly.pdbx_strand_id
1 'polypeptide(L)'
;MYDFWVNADSMDIFPPGWCAKTKRILQPPKGKTIDQFNWLQYLAECKAIAAQRALFTHLNVSLGTHNPFKIGMHLEAEDLNDTGKLCVASVSDVLDNRIRVHFDGWDDCYDYWVDISSPYIHPCGWHVGRQQLIVPPEFENTTFSWADYIKNHGSGMAATEEMFSTRDPIDFKPNMKLEVVDPRNPSLIRPATVIGRKGHRVKLHLDCWPSNYCFWLEDDSADLHPIGWCDATSHDLEPPPGYRMRSTKMVCSTFGCRGIGNAKRLYINTHTTQDCCPYTAENWRQKTEKPPRLEHEEIVRSEIMGKQDMKQKQPTLKWKQSQPSQSSHLNEADILQHIQLLDNIKTRHVIQQEKQQKQKQIPQESANRIEIGSAREQQQKSLIKTEHTDKSIATAVKVYQPVDSTTAEQSTSLLIPQIKIAKEFLCDYGPRLQQNYNIWQRNVAFDMQRIKRNPLLWST
;
A
#
# COMPACT_ATOMS: atom_id res chain seq x y z
N MET A 1 -21.74 -1.20 -5.87
CA MET A 1 -20.48 -1.89 -5.53
C MET A 1 -19.37 -0.87 -5.63
N TYR A 2 -19.15 -0.17 -4.52
CA TYR A 2 -18.21 0.96 -4.40
C TYR A 2 -16.98 0.61 -3.55
N ASP A 3 -17.08 -0.54 -2.90
CA ASP A 3 -16.06 -1.39 -2.31
C ASP A 3 -14.70 -1.27 -3.03
N PHE A 4 -13.66 -1.06 -2.22
CA PHE A 4 -12.25 -0.90 -2.61
C PHE A 4 -11.37 -1.50 -1.52
N TRP A 5 -10.08 -1.69 -1.81
CA TRP A 5 -9.09 -2.25 -0.89
C TRP A 5 -8.02 -1.21 -0.60
N VAL A 6 -7.45 -1.24 0.61
CA VAL A 6 -6.31 -0.43 1.06
C VAL A 6 -5.49 -1.22 2.08
N ASN A 7 -4.20 -0.91 2.20
CA ASN A 7 -3.37 -1.38 3.30
C ASN A 7 -3.82 -0.76 4.63
N ALA A 8 -3.58 -1.46 5.75
CA ALA A 8 -4.06 -1.05 7.07
C ALA A 8 -3.42 0.26 7.60
N ASP A 9 -2.29 0.67 7.03
CA ASP A 9 -1.54 1.88 7.29
C ASP A 9 -1.84 3.03 6.30
N SER A 10 -2.75 2.82 5.34
CA SER A 10 -3.19 3.83 4.35
C SER A 10 -3.48 5.19 4.99
N MET A 11 -3.01 6.25 4.33
CA MET A 11 -3.17 7.63 4.75
C MET A 11 -4.55 8.21 4.41
N ASP A 12 -5.46 7.42 3.83
CA ASP A 12 -6.73 7.89 3.24
C ASP A 12 -7.96 7.46 4.07
N ILE A 13 -7.72 6.71 5.14
CA ILE A 13 -8.73 6.24 6.09
C ILE A 13 -8.53 6.91 7.44
N PHE A 14 -9.62 7.33 8.08
CA PHE A 14 -9.58 8.11 9.33
C PHE A 14 -10.58 7.59 10.37
N PRO A 15 -10.31 7.76 11.68
CA PRO A 15 -11.22 7.31 12.73
C PRO A 15 -12.52 8.15 12.74
N PRO A 16 -13.66 7.56 13.17
CA PRO A 16 -14.90 8.30 13.40
C PRO A 16 -14.69 9.61 14.19
N GLY A 17 -15.33 10.67 13.73
CA GLY A 17 -15.18 12.03 14.28
C GLY A 17 -14.00 12.85 13.73
N TRP A 18 -13.06 12.26 12.95
CA TRP A 18 -11.91 12.98 12.41
C TRP A 18 -12.31 14.19 11.55
N CYS A 19 -13.28 14.03 10.64
CA CYS A 19 -13.73 15.12 9.76
C CYS A 19 -14.22 16.34 10.57
N ALA A 20 -15.03 16.11 11.61
CA ALA A 20 -15.51 17.17 12.49
C ALA A 20 -14.34 17.87 13.23
N LYS A 21 -13.38 17.09 13.76
CA LYS A 21 -12.17 17.63 14.41
C LYS A 21 -11.34 18.50 13.45
N THR A 22 -11.25 18.14 12.17
CA THR A 22 -10.49 18.87 11.15
C THR A 22 -11.33 19.88 10.36
N LYS A 23 -12.60 20.11 10.72
CA LYS A 23 -13.58 20.95 9.99
C LYS A 23 -13.78 20.55 8.51
N ARG A 24 -13.54 19.28 8.17
CA ARG A 24 -13.79 18.71 6.84
C ARG A 24 -15.21 18.15 6.77
N ILE A 25 -15.79 18.17 5.57
CA ILE A 25 -17.13 17.62 5.34
C ILE A 25 -17.08 16.09 5.36
N LEU A 26 -18.07 15.49 6.02
CA LEU A 26 -18.37 14.07 5.90
C LEU A 26 -19.62 13.92 5.04
N GLN A 27 -19.50 13.30 3.86
CA GLN A 27 -20.69 12.92 3.08
C GLN A 27 -21.44 11.81 3.85
N PRO A 28 -22.71 12.00 4.24
CA PRO A 28 -23.42 11.07 5.11
C PRO A 28 -23.75 9.74 4.40
N PRO A 29 -24.08 8.67 5.16
CA PRO A 29 -24.62 7.44 4.60
C PRO A 29 -25.93 7.70 3.84
N LYS A 30 -26.17 6.94 2.76
CA LYS A 30 -27.36 7.09 1.90
C LYS A 30 -28.65 7.07 2.74
N GLY A 31 -29.45 8.14 2.62
CA GLY A 31 -30.71 8.29 3.35
C GLY A 31 -30.65 9.05 4.68
N LYS A 32 -29.49 9.62 5.07
CA LYS A 32 -29.36 10.62 6.14
C LYS A 32 -28.84 11.94 5.56
N THR A 33 -29.35 13.08 6.03
CA THR A 33 -28.72 14.39 5.76
C THR A 33 -27.52 14.63 6.70
N ILE A 34 -26.76 15.70 6.46
CA ILE A 34 -25.63 16.08 7.33
C ILE A 34 -26.11 16.40 8.76
N ASP A 35 -27.23 17.11 8.91
CA ASP A 35 -27.81 17.50 10.21
C ASP A 35 -28.40 16.30 10.98
N GLN A 36 -28.73 15.23 10.27
CA GLN A 36 -29.24 13.97 10.83
C GLN A 36 -28.14 12.96 11.16
N PHE A 37 -26.89 13.21 10.75
CA PHE A 37 -25.80 12.26 10.94
C PHE A 37 -25.05 12.50 12.25
N ASN A 38 -25.16 11.55 13.17
CA ASN A 38 -24.39 11.53 14.40
C ASN A 38 -23.69 10.17 14.57
N TRP A 39 -22.38 10.17 14.80
CA TRP A 39 -21.58 8.94 14.94
C TRP A 39 -22.03 8.02 16.08
N LEU A 40 -22.41 8.58 17.25
CA LEU A 40 -22.83 7.79 18.41
C LEU A 40 -24.16 7.08 18.13
N GLN A 41 -25.14 7.81 17.56
CA GLN A 41 -26.41 7.25 17.15
C GLN A 41 -26.23 6.21 16.03
N TYR A 42 -25.43 6.50 15.01
CA TYR A 42 -25.22 5.61 13.86
C TYR A 42 -24.55 4.30 14.27
N LEU A 43 -23.55 4.33 15.16
CA LEU A 43 -22.93 3.12 15.71
C LEU A 43 -23.94 2.28 16.52
N ALA A 44 -24.84 2.91 17.27
CA ALA A 44 -25.91 2.22 18.00
C ALA A 44 -26.97 1.61 17.05
N GLU A 45 -27.42 2.35 16.03
CA GLU A 45 -28.32 1.86 14.97
C GLU A 45 -27.73 0.64 14.26
N CYS A 46 -26.47 0.70 13.86
CA CYS A 46 -25.75 -0.38 13.18
C CYS A 46 -25.30 -1.52 14.12
N LYS A 47 -25.43 -1.36 15.44
CA LYS A 47 -24.87 -2.27 16.47
C LYS A 47 -23.36 -2.51 16.28
N ALA A 48 -22.65 -1.48 15.83
CA ALA A 48 -21.26 -1.53 15.40
C ALA A 48 -20.32 -0.87 16.42
N ILE A 49 -19.02 -1.17 16.31
CA ILE A 49 -17.96 -0.50 17.06
C ILE A 49 -17.10 0.35 16.13
N ALA A 50 -16.64 1.50 16.61
CA ALA A 50 -15.68 2.34 15.89
C ALA A 50 -14.30 1.66 15.83
N ALA A 51 -13.62 1.77 14.68
CA ALA A 51 -12.19 1.49 14.60
C ALA A 51 -11.43 2.44 15.53
N GLN A 52 -10.55 1.89 16.38
CA GLN A 52 -9.84 2.67 17.39
C GLN A 52 -8.81 3.61 16.74
N ARG A 53 -8.68 4.85 17.24
CA ARG A 53 -7.69 5.82 16.75
C ARG A 53 -6.26 5.25 16.65
N ALA A 54 -5.88 4.37 17.58
CA ALA A 54 -4.54 3.77 17.62
C ALA A 54 -4.18 2.96 16.37
N LEU A 55 -5.17 2.44 15.62
CA LEU A 55 -4.95 1.69 14.38
C LEU A 55 -4.51 2.57 13.21
N PHE A 56 -4.84 3.86 13.24
CA PHE A 56 -4.53 4.83 12.20
C PHE A 56 -3.11 5.37 12.42
N THR A 57 -2.11 4.53 12.12
CA THR A 57 -0.70 4.72 12.46
C THR A 57 -0.12 6.04 11.97
N HIS A 58 -0.48 6.48 10.76
CA HIS A 58 -0.06 7.76 10.19
C HIS A 58 -0.45 8.96 11.09
N LEU A 59 -1.59 8.90 11.78
CA LEU A 59 -2.02 9.97 12.71
C LEU A 59 -1.22 10.03 14.02
N ASN A 60 -0.29 9.11 14.25
CA ASN A 60 0.61 9.11 15.40
C ASN A 60 2.01 9.62 15.05
N VAL A 61 2.34 9.73 13.76
CA VAL A 61 3.63 10.27 13.30
C VAL A 61 3.48 11.78 13.12
N SER A 62 4.08 12.56 14.02
CA SER A 62 4.33 13.97 13.75
C SER A 62 5.44 14.07 12.71
N LEU A 63 5.08 14.06 11.42
CA LEU A 63 6.03 14.28 10.33
C LEU A 63 6.74 15.62 10.57
N GLY A 64 8.05 15.60 10.77
CA GLY A 64 8.88 16.79 11.05
C GLY A 64 9.09 17.71 9.84
N THR A 65 8.24 17.58 8.82
CA THR A 65 8.30 18.31 7.56
C THR A 65 7.23 19.39 7.58
N HIS A 66 7.60 20.63 7.30
CA HIS A 66 6.64 21.72 7.14
C HIS A 66 6.20 21.78 5.68
N ASN A 67 4.98 21.30 5.38
CA ASN A 67 4.41 21.44 4.04
C ASN A 67 4.36 22.94 3.64
N PRO A 68 5.02 23.36 2.53
CA PRO A 68 5.11 24.77 2.16
C PRO A 68 3.83 25.29 1.48
N PHE A 69 3.01 24.39 0.93
CA PHE A 69 1.81 24.72 0.18
C PHE A 69 0.67 25.20 1.09
N LYS A 70 -0.24 25.98 0.52
CA LYS A 70 -1.41 26.55 1.21
C LYS A 70 -2.62 26.43 0.30
N ILE A 71 -3.80 26.28 0.92
CA ILE A 71 -5.08 26.25 0.20
C ILE A 71 -5.23 27.53 -0.64
N GLY A 72 -5.61 27.38 -1.90
CA GLY A 72 -5.68 28.44 -2.91
C GLY A 72 -4.36 28.74 -3.63
N MET A 73 -3.26 28.03 -3.36
CA MET A 73 -2.07 28.14 -4.21
C MET A 73 -2.31 27.54 -5.60
N HIS A 74 -1.77 28.18 -6.63
CA HIS A 74 -1.88 27.80 -8.04
C HIS A 74 -0.65 27.03 -8.50
N LEU A 75 -0.85 26.01 -9.34
CA LEU A 75 0.20 25.13 -9.87
C LEU A 75 -0.25 24.48 -11.20
N GLU A 76 0.65 23.72 -11.82
CA GLU A 76 0.34 22.88 -12.99
C GLU A 76 0.38 21.41 -12.59
N ALA A 77 -0.63 20.61 -12.97
CA ALA A 77 -0.78 19.24 -12.52
C ALA A 77 -1.11 18.27 -13.67
N GLU A 78 -0.62 17.03 -13.60
CA GLU A 78 -0.89 16.01 -14.61
C GLU A 78 -2.12 15.16 -14.29
N ASP A 79 -3.03 15.00 -15.26
CA ASP A 79 -4.18 14.10 -15.16
C ASP A 79 -3.74 12.62 -15.18
N LEU A 80 -3.82 12.00 -14.01
CA LEU A 80 -3.40 10.64 -13.72
C LEU A 80 -4.29 9.55 -14.38
N ASN A 81 -5.39 9.91 -15.06
CA ASN A 81 -6.30 8.95 -15.71
C ASN A 81 -5.74 8.29 -17.00
N ASP A 82 -4.41 8.21 -17.12
CA ASP A 82 -3.60 7.85 -18.30
C ASP A 82 -3.75 8.80 -19.51
N THR A 83 -4.26 10.02 -19.33
CA THR A 83 -4.26 11.01 -20.42
C THR A 83 -2.91 11.72 -20.56
N GLY A 84 -2.20 11.93 -19.44
CA GLY A 84 -0.93 12.68 -19.41
C GLY A 84 -1.10 14.16 -19.77
N LYS A 85 -2.33 14.70 -19.71
CA LYS A 85 -2.60 16.13 -19.90
C LYS A 85 -2.04 16.90 -18.70
N LEU A 86 -1.39 18.01 -18.96
CA LEU A 86 -0.99 18.98 -17.96
C LEU A 86 -2.04 20.09 -17.90
N CYS A 87 -2.55 20.40 -16.71
CA CYS A 87 -3.70 21.28 -16.52
C CYS A 87 -3.39 22.42 -15.53
N VAL A 88 -4.10 23.53 -15.68
CA VAL A 88 -4.24 24.58 -14.64
C VAL A 88 -4.91 23.96 -13.42
N ALA A 89 -4.30 24.14 -12.25
CA ALA A 89 -4.76 23.51 -11.02
C ALA A 89 -4.48 24.37 -9.78
N SER A 90 -5.24 24.11 -8.73
CA SER A 90 -5.13 24.78 -7.43
C SER A 90 -5.12 23.80 -6.26
N VAL A 91 -4.54 24.22 -5.13
CA VAL A 91 -4.52 23.46 -3.88
C VAL A 91 -5.86 23.63 -3.17
N SER A 92 -6.75 22.63 -3.23
CA SER A 92 -8.08 22.71 -2.59
C SER A 92 -8.08 22.31 -1.12
N ASP A 93 -7.11 21.50 -0.67
CA ASP A 93 -6.93 21.09 0.72
C ASP A 93 -5.46 20.72 1.03
N VAL A 94 -5.07 20.75 2.31
CA VAL A 94 -3.71 20.40 2.79
C VAL A 94 -3.80 19.45 3.99
N LEU A 95 -3.11 18.31 3.92
CA LEU A 95 -3.09 17.29 4.96
C LEU A 95 -1.69 16.71 5.11
N ASP A 96 -1.02 17.06 6.21
CA ASP A 96 0.36 16.67 6.51
C ASP A 96 1.28 16.99 5.31
N ASN A 97 2.09 16.04 4.81
CA ASN A 97 2.94 16.25 3.63
C ASN A 97 2.18 16.20 2.28
N ARG A 98 0.84 16.13 2.29
CA ARG A 98 0.04 16.03 1.08
C ARG A 98 -0.80 17.26 0.80
N ILE A 99 -1.03 17.50 -0.47
CA ILE A 99 -1.98 18.47 -1.00
C ILE A 99 -3.08 17.73 -1.76
N ARG A 100 -4.30 18.27 -1.71
CA ARG A 100 -5.36 17.92 -2.66
C ARG A 100 -5.26 18.88 -3.83
N VAL A 101 -5.02 18.32 -5.01
CA VAL A 101 -5.01 19.03 -6.28
C VAL A 101 -6.45 19.09 -6.79
N HIS A 102 -6.89 20.28 -7.17
CA HIS A 102 -8.13 20.53 -7.90
C HIS A 102 -7.81 21.04 -9.30
N PHE A 103 -8.57 20.59 -10.30
CA PHE A 103 -8.43 21.06 -11.68
C PHE A 103 -9.40 22.19 -11.96
N ASP A 104 -8.87 23.39 -12.16
CA ASP A 104 -9.68 24.61 -12.18
C ASP A 104 -10.67 24.61 -13.38
N GLY A 105 -11.94 24.85 -13.08
CA GLY A 105 -13.04 24.79 -14.05
C GLY A 105 -13.59 23.38 -14.32
N TRP A 106 -13.13 22.36 -13.60
CA TRP A 106 -13.62 20.98 -13.68
C TRP A 106 -14.34 20.56 -12.38
N ASP A 107 -14.97 19.38 -12.38
CA ASP A 107 -15.69 18.84 -11.23
C ASP A 107 -14.74 18.26 -10.16
N ASP A 108 -15.14 18.32 -8.89
CA ASP A 108 -14.30 17.86 -7.77
C ASP A 108 -14.16 16.33 -7.65
N CYS A 109 -14.73 15.56 -8.59
CA CYS A 109 -14.41 14.15 -8.82
C CYS A 109 -13.09 13.90 -9.57
N TYR A 110 -12.50 14.91 -10.22
CA TYR A 110 -11.17 14.80 -10.84
C TYR A 110 -10.02 15.09 -9.85
N ASP A 111 -10.33 15.65 -8.68
CA ASP A 111 -9.36 15.94 -7.63
C ASP A 111 -8.64 14.69 -7.11
N TYR A 112 -7.35 14.83 -6.79
CA TYR A 112 -6.58 13.77 -6.14
C TYR A 112 -5.68 14.29 -5.02
N TRP A 113 -5.29 13.39 -4.11
CA TRP A 113 -4.28 13.65 -3.09
C TRP A 113 -2.90 13.19 -3.56
N VAL A 114 -1.89 14.05 -3.43
CA VAL A 114 -0.48 13.73 -3.70
C VAL A 114 0.42 14.27 -2.60
N ASP A 115 1.56 13.60 -2.39
CA ASP A 115 2.66 14.14 -1.60
C ASP A 115 3.34 15.31 -2.33
N ILE A 116 3.88 16.27 -1.58
CA ILE A 116 4.62 17.43 -2.12
C ILE A 116 5.89 17.07 -2.90
N SER A 117 6.37 15.83 -2.79
CA SER A 117 7.45 15.27 -3.61
C SER A 117 6.98 14.55 -4.88
N SER A 118 5.67 14.59 -5.20
CA SER A 118 5.10 13.98 -6.40
C SER A 118 5.72 14.54 -7.70
N PRO A 119 5.98 13.70 -8.71
CA PRO A 119 6.46 14.13 -10.02
C PRO A 119 5.35 14.68 -10.93
N TYR A 120 4.09 14.68 -10.46
CA TYR A 120 2.89 15.05 -11.22
C TYR A 120 2.32 16.43 -10.85
N ILE A 121 3.10 17.22 -10.11
CA ILE A 121 2.80 18.62 -9.75
C ILE A 121 4.02 19.49 -10.04
N HIS A 122 3.78 20.66 -10.63
CA HIS A 122 4.79 21.53 -11.21
C HIS A 122 4.47 23.01 -10.95
N PRO A 123 5.46 23.92 -10.89
CA PRO A 123 5.21 25.35 -10.73
C PRO A 123 4.51 25.97 -11.96
N CYS A 124 3.79 27.08 -11.74
CA CYS A 124 3.17 27.86 -12.81
C CYS A 124 4.18 28.28 -13.88
N GLY A 125 3.93 27.89 -15.13
CA GLY A 125 4.81 28.12 -16.29
C GLY A 125 5.64 26.90 -16.72
N TRP A 126 5.55 25.76 -16.03
CA TRP A 126 6.34 24.57 -16.37
C TRP A 126 6.03 24.00 -17.75
N HIS A 127 4.78 24.10 -18.22
CA HIS A 127 4.37 23.68 -19.57
C HIS A 127 5.19 24.32 -20.70
N VAL A 128 5.75 25.52 -20.49
CA VAL A 128 6.42 26.32 -21.53
C VAL A 128 7.60 25.56 -22.13
N GLY A 129 7.52 25.26 -23.43
CA GLY A 129 8.52 24.48 -24.16
C GLY A 129 8.51 22.97 -23.86
N ARG A 130 7.60 22.48 -23.01
CA ARG A 130 7.45 21.06 -22.64
C ARG A 130 6.23 20.41 -23.28
N GLN A 131 5.02 20.94 -23.03
CA GLN A 131 3.76 20.43 -23.59
C GLN A 131 2.63 21.48 -23.56
N GLN A 132 1.46 21.14 -24.11
CA GLN A 132 0.28 22.01 -24.03
C GLN A 132 -0.28 22.01 -22.59
N LEU A 133 -0.58 23.21 -22.08
CA LEU A 133 -1.37 23.40 -20.88
C LEU A 133 -2.87 23.36 -21.24
N ILE A 134 -3.64 22.55 -20.52
CA ILE A 134 -5.10 22.59 -20.52
C ILE A 134 -5.54 23.65 -19.51
N VAL A 135 -6.21 24.68 -20.02
CA VAL A 135 -6.73 25.81 -19.24
C VAL A 135 -8.19 25.53 -18.84
N PRO A 136 -8.77 26.28 -17.89
CA PRO A 136 -10.21 26.15 -17.59
C PRO A 136 -11.04 26.46 -18.85
N PRO A 137 -12.22 25.84 -19.06
CA PRO A 137 -13.00 25.98 -20.29
C PRO A 137 -13.32 27.43 -20.70
N GLU A 138 -13.47 28.33 -19.71
CA GLU A 138 -13.70 29.76 -19.91
C GLU A 138 -12.50 30.51 -20.55
N PHE A 139 -11.28 29.94 -20.53
CA PHE A 139 -10.06 30.52 -21.10
C PHE A 139 -9.61 29.88 -22.43
N GLU A 140 -10.21 28.78 -22.90
CA GLU A 140 -9.74 28.03 -24.09
C GLU A 140 -9.59 28.88 -25.35
N ASN A 141 -10.41 29.93 -25.50
CA ASN A 141 -10.42 30.83 -26.66
C ASN A 141 -9.62 32.12 -26.43
N THR A 142 -8.71 32.14 -25.45
CA THR A 142 -7.95 33.33 -25.03
C THR A 142 -6.46 33.03 -24.90
N THR A 143 -5.62 34.08 -24.94
CA THR A 143 -4.20 33.96 -24.59
C THR A 143 -4.08 33.85 -23.07
N PHE A 144 -3.99 32.62 -22.56
CA PHE A 144 -3.81 32.38 -21.13
C PHE A 144 -2.51 32.98 -20.59
N SER A 145 -2.59 33.61 -19.42
CA SER A 145 -1.50 34.28 -18.73
C SER A 145 -1.65 34.00 -17.24
N TRP A 146 -0.69 33.29 -16.63
CA TRP A 146 -0.72 33.00 -15.19
C TRP A 146 -0.80 34.25 -14.32
N ALA A 147 -0.14 35.34 -14.74
CA ALA A 147 -0.15 36.61 -14.02
C ALA A 147 -1.53 37.28 -14.02
N ASP A 148 -2.27 37.21 -15.13
CA ASP A 148 -3.62 37.78 -15.23
C ASP A 148 -4.67 36.85 -14.63
N TYR A 149 -4.51 35.53 -14.78
CA TYR A 149 -5.38 34.51 -14.19
C TYR A 149 -5.44 34.64 -12.65
N ILE A 150 -4.28 34.55 -11.98
CA ILE A 150 -4.19 34.64 -10.51
C ILE A 150 -4.70 36.01 -10.00
N LYS A 151 -4.41 37.09 -10.73
CA LYS A 151 -4.87 38.44 -10.41
C LYS A 151 -6.38 38.62 -10.52
N ASN A 152 -7.02 37.95 -11.48
CA ASN A 152 -8.46 38.08 -11.73
C ASN A 152 -9.30 37.14 -10.85
N HIS A 153 -8.82 35.90 -10.63
CA HIS A 153 -9.56 34.90 -9.85
C HIS A 153 -9.45 35.11 -8.32
N GLY A 154 -8.53 35.95 -7.86
CA GLY A 154 -8.60 36.64 -6.55
C GLY A 154 -8.31 35.77 -5.31
N SER A 155 -8.25 34.45 -5.45
CA SER A 155 -7.86 33.51 -4.41
C SER A 155 -6.44 32.99 -4.64
N GLY A 156 -5.49 33.53 -3.85
CA GLY A 156 -4.17 32.93 -3.64
C GLY A 156 -3.01 33.49 -4.45
N MET A 157 -2.02 32.63 -4.71
CA MET A 157 -0.71 32.95 -5.30
C MET A 157 -0.18 31.73 -6.07
N ALA A 158 0.73 31.92 -7.03
CA ALA A 158 1.49 30.80 -7.59
C ALA A 158 2.33 30.12 -6.50
N ALA A 159 2.34 28.79 -6.47
CA ALA A 159 3.35 28.04 -5.74
C ALA A 159 4.72 28.29 -6.38
N THR A 160 5.72 28.65 -5.58
CA THR A 160 7.05 29.00 -6.08
C THR A 160 7.90 27.75 -6.30
N GLU A 161 8.90 27.81 -7.18
CA GLU A 161 9.69 26.63 -7.60
C GLU A 161 10.37 25.93 -6.41
N GLU A 162 10.76 26.68 -5.37
CA GLU A 162 11.38 26.16 -4.14
C GLU A 162 10.41 25.38 -3.23
N MET A 163 9.10 25.40 -3.52
CA MET A 163 8.10 24.59 -2.80
C MET A 163 8.04 23.15 -3.34
N PHE A 164 8.49 22.93 -4.57
CA PHE A 164 8.47 21.62 -5.22
C PHE A 164 9.76 20.87 -4.89
N SER A 165 9.64 19.60 -4.50
CA SER A 165 10.79 18.76 -4.14
C SER A 165 10.58 17.35 -4.67
N THR A 166 10.43 17.26 -6.00
CA THR A 166 10.18 16.02 -6.73
C THR A 166 11.18 14.93 -6.33
N ARG A 167 10.66 13.79 -5.87
CA ARG A 167 11.47 12.62 -5.49
C ARG A 167 12.21 12.04 -6.70
N ASP A 168 13.33 11.37 -6.46
CA ASP A 168 13.96 10.54 -7.49
C ASP A 168 13.05 9.35 -7.91
N PRO A 169 13.15 8.86 -9.16
CA PRO A 169 12.58 7.58 -9.57
C PRO A 169 13.22 6.41 -8.82
N ILE A 170 12.42 5.44 -8.39
CA ILE A 170 12.89 4.26 -7.65
C ILE A 170 13.61 3.31 -8.63
N ASP A 171 14.79 2.83 -8.22
CA ASP A 171 15.77 2.24 -9.14
C ASP A 171 15.50 0.77 -9.51
N PHE A 172 14.23 0.42 -9.75
CA PHE A 172 13.79 -0.89 -10.25
C PHE A 172 14.55 -1.30 -11.52
N LYS A 173 15.02 -2.54 -11.55
CA LYS A 173 15.76 -3.14 -12.67
C LYS A 173 14.93 -4.21 -13.38
N PRO A 174 15.05 -4.37 -14.72
CA PRO A 174 14.44 -5.48 -15.43
C PRO A 174 14.84 -6.84 -14.83
N ASN A 175 13.90 -7.78 -14.82
CA ASN A 175 13.98 -9.12 -14.21
C ASN A 175 13.98 -9.16 -12.67
N MET A 176 13.86 -8.02 -11.96
CA MET A 176 13.46 -8.06 -10.55
C MET A 176 12.08 -8.69 -10.40
N LYS A 177 11.86 -9.42 -9.30
CA LYS A 177 10.57 -10.01 -8.94
C LYS A 177 10.01 -9.36 -7.68
N LEU A 178 8.69 -9.24 -7.63
CA LEU A 178 7.93 -8.61 -6.56
C LEU A 178 6.53 -9.24 -6.46
N GLU A 179 5.80 -8.86 -5.42
CA GLU A 179 4.38 -9.20 -5.24
C GLU A 179 3.55 -7.92 -5.54
N VAL A 180 2.42 -8.05 -6.24
CA VAL A 180 1.60 -6.90 -6.67
C VAL A 180 0.12 -7.22 -6.67
N VAL A 181 -0.71 -6.25 -6.30
CA VAL A 181 -2.18 -6.33 -6.40
C VAL A 181 -2.61 -6.52 -7.87
N ASP A 182 -3.60 -7.38 -8.11
CA ASP A 182 -4.15 -7.67 -9.44
C ASP A 182 -5.04 -6.51 -9.93
N PRO A 183 -4.68 -5.80 -11.02
CA PRO A 183 -5.41 -4.61 -11.49
C PRO A 183 -6.80 -4.90 -12.08
N ARG A 184 -7.21 -6.18 -12.18
CA ARG A 184 -8.60 -6.57 -12.51
C ARG A 184 -9.39 -7.11 -11.32
N ASN A 185 -8.71 -7.44 -10.22
CA ASN A 185 -9.35 -7.89 -9.00
C ASN A 185 -8.49 -7.60 -7.75
N PRO A 186 -8.63 -6.41 -7.14
CA PRO A 186 -7.81 -6.00 -6.00
C PRO A 186 -7.92 -6.83 -4.71
N SER A 187 -8.73 -7.90 -4.70
CA SER A 187 -8.72 -8.91 -3.63
C SER A 187 -7.63 -9.98 -3.80
N LEU A 188 -6.82 -9.90 -4.86
CA LEU A 188 -5.78 -10.86 -5.21
C LEU A 188 -4.42 -10.17 -5.33
N ILE A 189 -3.38 -10.76 -4.74
CA ILE A 189 -1.97 -10.36 -4.95
C ILE A 189 -1.28 -11.48 -5.74
N ARG A 190 -0.38 -11.11 -6.65
CA ARG A 190 0.31 -12.04 -7.57
C ARG A 190 1.82 -11.81 -7.60
N PRO A 191 2.62 -12.85 -7.87
CA PRO A 191 4.01 -12.67 -8.25
C PRO A 191 4.10 -12.01 -9.63
N ALA A 192 4.97 -11.02 -9.75
CA ALA A 192 5.22 -10.29 -10.99
C ALA A 192 6.73 -10.05 -11.22
N THR A 193 7.07 -9.80 -12.48
CA THR A 193 8.41 -9.46 -12.93
C THR A 193 8.43 -8.03 -13.50
N VAL A 194 9.42 -7.23 -13.09
CA VAL A 194 9.71 -5.93 -13.68
C VAL A 194 10.26 -6.13 -15.09
N ILE A 195 9.61 -5.54 -16.09
CA ILE A 195 10.04 -5.61 -17.50
C ILE A 195 10.55 -4.27 -18.06
N GLY A 196 10.48 -3.18 -17.28
CA GLY A 196 11.05 -1.88 -17.65
C GLY A 196 10.60 -0.75 -16.70
N ARG A 197 11.14 0.45 -16.89
CA ARG A 197 10.67 1.69 -16.23
C ARG A 197 10.61 2.86 -17.23
N LYS A 198 9.82 3.89 -16.92
CA LYS A 198 9.76 5.17 -17.65
C LYS A 198 9.48 6.27 -16.63
N GLY A 199 10.48 7.12 -16.36
CA GLY A 199 10.39 8.06 -15.24
C GLY A 199 10.07 7.31 -13.95
N HIS A 200 9.03 7.77 -13.25
CA HIS A 200 8.51 7.25 -11.99
C HIS A 200 7.50 6.09 -12.17
N ARG A 201 7.32 5.57 -13.39
CA ARG A 201 6.43 4.42 -13.66
C ARG A 201 7.24 3.14 -13.86
N VAL A 202 6.87 2.06 -13.19
CA VAL A 202 7.40 0.71 -13.37
C VAL A 202 6.45 -0.13 -14.24
N LYS A 203 6.98 -0.89 -15.20
CA LYS A 203 6.20 -1.77 -16.07
C LYS A 203 6.32 -3.21 -15.57
N LEU A 204 5.17 -3.82 -15.29
CA LEU A 204 5.09 -5.17 -14.72
C LEU A 204 4.50 -6.19 -15.69
N HIS A 205 4.97 -7.41 -15.56
CA HIS A 205 4.41 -8.62 -16.16
C HIS A 205 4.00 -9.58 -15.03
N LEU A 206 2.75 -10.05 -15.04
CA LEU A 206 2.30 -11.07 -14.08
C LEU A 206 2.89 -12.43 -14.49
N ASP A 207 3.53 -13.12 -13.56
CA ASP A 207 4.26 -14.36 -13.88
C ASP A 207 3.33 -15.42 -14.48
N CYS A 208 3.78 -16.07 -15.55
CA CYS A 208 3.06 -17.05 -16.38
C CYS A 208 1.76 -16.56 -17.06
N TRP A 209 1.41 -15.27 -17.01
CA TRP A 209 0.37 -14.69 -17.87
C TRP A 209 0.93 -14.32 -19.26
N PRO A 210 0.09 -14.18 -20.31
CA PRO A 210 0.56 -13.72 -21.62
C PRO A 210 1.09 -12.27 -21.59
N SER A 211 2.03 -11.92 -22.46
CA SER A 211 2.74 -10.62 -22.42
C SER A 211 1.87 -9.41 -22.75
N ASN A 212 0.71 -9.59 -23.39
CA ASN A 212 -0.27 -8.51 -23.60
C ASN A 212 -1.03 -8.10 -22.32
N TYR A 213 -0.81 -8.79 -21.20
CA TYR A 213 -1.37 -8.48 -19.87
C TYR A 213 -0.48 -7.50 -19.08
N CYS A 214 0.71 -7.16 -19.59
CA CYS A 214 1.59 -6.19 -18.93
C CYS A 214 0.94 -4.80 -18.78
N PHE A 215 1.17 -4.19 -17.63
CA PHE A 215 0.62 -2.90 -17.20
C PHE A 215 1.72 -2.01 -16.58
N TRP A 216 1.37 -0.75 -16.32
CA TRP A 216 2.22 0.20 -15.61
C TRP A 216 1.62 0.49 -14.24
N LEU A 217 2.47 0.71 -13.24
CA LEU A 217 2.13 1.33 -11.96
C LEU A 217 3.16 2.43 -11.65
N GLU A 218 2.80 3.30 -10.72
CA GLU A 218 3.73 4.25 -10.11
C GLU A 218 4.72 3.48 -9.24
N ASP A 219 6.00 3.86 -9.26
CA ASP A 219 7.07 3.09 -8.60
C ASP A 219 7.04 3.17 -7.07
N ASP A 220 6.30 4.14 -6.51
CA ASP A 220 5.94 4.29 -5.09
C ASP A 220 4.52 3.80 -4.75
N SER A 221 3.83 3.12 -5.68
CA SER A 221 2.47 2.63 -5.46
C SER A 221 2.39 1.67 -4.26
N ALA A 222 1.42 1.91 -3.37
CA ALA A 222 1.16 1.09 -2.19
C ALA A 222 0.73 -0.37 -2.51
N ASP A 223 0.39 -0.65 -3.77
CA ASP A 223 0.06 -1.98 -4.29
C ASP A 223 1.30 -2.80 -4.71
N LEU A 224 2.51 -2.21 -4.63
CA LEU A 224 3.79 -2.88 -4.85
C LEU A 224 4.36 -3.42 -3.53
N HIS A 225 4.77 -4.68 -3.53
CA HIS A 225 5.25 -5.35 -2.32
C HIS A 225 6.54 -6.17 -2.56
N PRO A 226 7.46 -6.25 -1.58
CA PRO A 226 8.62 -7.14 -1.68
C PRO A 226 8.20 -8.62 -1.64
N ILE A 227 9.07 -9.51 -2.14
CA ILE A 227 8.85 -10.96 -2.07
C ILE A 227 8.75 -11.40 -0.60
N GLY A 228 7.71 -12.17 -0.27
CA GLY A 228 7.41 -12.62 1.08
C GLY A 228 6.45 -11.71 1.86
N TRP A 229 5.93 -10.62 1.26
CA TRP A 229 4.97 -9.74 1.91
C TRP A 229 3.68 -10.49 2.24
N CYS A 230 3.12 -11.25 1.30
CA CYS A 230 1.90 -12.05 1.54
C CYS A 230 2.07 -13.06 2.68
N ASP A 231 3.22 -13.72 2.76
CA ASP A 231 3.54 -14.68 3.83
C ASP A 231 3.64 -13.97 5.19
N ALA A 232 4.32 -12.82 5.24
CA ALA A 232 4.48 -12.01 6.45
C ALA A 232 3.17 -11.35 6.93
N THR A 233 2.25 -10.98 6.02
CA THR A 233 0.95 -10.37 6.36
C THR A 233 -0.19 -11.39 6.47
N SER A 234 0.06 -12.67 6.19
CA SER A 234 -0.95 -13.74 6.09
C SER A 234 -2.02 -13.50 5.01
N HIS A 235 -1.66 -12.84 3.91
CA HIS A 235 -2.47 -12.72 2.70
C HIS A 235 -2.25 -13.93 1.78
N ASP A 236 -3.30 -14.48 1.15
CA ASP A 236 -3.15 -15.53 0.13
C ASP A 236 -2.42 -14.92 -1.10
N LEU A 237 -1.25 -15.45 -1.47
CA LEU A 237 -0.56 -15.13 -2.72
C LEU A 237 -1.14 -16.01 -3.85
N GLU A 238 -1.74 -15.40 -4.87
CA GLU A 238 -2.28 -16.14 -6.00
C GLU A 238 -1.15 -16.76 -6.84
N PRO A 239 -1.12 -18.08 -7.02
CA PRO A 239 -0.04 -18.72 -7.75
C PRO A 239 -0.08 -18.41 -9.26
N PRO A 240 1.07 -18.48 -9.96
CA PRO A 240 1.14 -18.34 -11.41
C PRO A 240 0.26 -19.37 -12.15
N PRO A 241 -0.35 -19.01 -13.29
CA PRO A 241 -1.04 -19.95 -14.16
C PRO A 241 -0.22 -21.22 -14.45
N GLY A 242 -0.79 -22.39 -14.14
CA GLY A 242 -0.16 -23.70 -14.31
C GLY A 242 0.72 -24.18 -13.14
N TYR A 243 1.02 -23.35 -12.15
CA TYR A 243 1.81 -23.75 -10.97
C TYR A 243 0.92 -23.91 -9.74
N ARG A 244 0.84 -25.11 -9.16
CA ARG A 244 0.17 -25.42 -7.86
C ARG A 244 -1.26 -24.86 -7.66
N MET A 245 -1.99 -24.54 -8.73
CA MET A 245 -3.35 -24.01 -8.63
C MET A 245 -4.31 -25.02 -7.97
N ARG A 246 -5.05 -24.57 -6.95
CA ARG A 246 -6.09 -25.37 -6.28
C ARG A 246 -7.26 -25.62 -7.27
N SER A 247 -7.79 -26.82 -7.33
CA SER A 247 -8.95 -27.15 -8.17
C SER A 247 -10.20 -26.38 -7.72
N THR A 248 -10.79 -25.58 -8.60
CA THR A 248 -11.97 -24.75 -8.30
C THR A 248 -13.29 -25.44 -8.68
N LYS A 249 -14.35 -25.21 -7.90
CA LYS A 249 -15.71 -25.70 -8.22
C LYS A 249 -16.37 -24.93 -9.35
N MET A 250 -16.04 -23.65 -9.49
CA MET A 250 -16.37 -22.85 -10.67
C MET A 250 -15.17 -22.86 -11.62
N VAL A 251 -15.39 -23.25 -12.87
CA VAL A 251 -14.35 -23.38 -13.88
C VAL A 251 -14.65 -22.35 -14.96
N CYS A 252 -13.72 -21.43 -15.18
CA CYS A 252 -13.70 -20.58 -16.37
C CYS A 252 -12.78 -21.23 -17.42
N SER A 253 -13.11 -21.10 -18.71
CA SER A 253 -12.23 -21.56 -19.80
C SER A 253 -11.00 -20.68 -20.02
N THR A 254 -10.97 -19.46 -19.48
CA THR A 254 -9.83 -18.55 -19.57
C THR A 254 -8.63 -19.11 -18.80
N PHE A 255 -7.50 -19.30 -19.51
CA PHE A 255 -6.25 -19.79 -18.92
C PHE A 255 -5.82 -18.96 -17.71
N GLY A 256 -5.45 -19.63 -16.62
CA GLY A 256 -5.06 -18.98 -15.35
C GLY A 256 -6.21 -18.43 -14.51
N CYS A 257 -7.45 -18.40 -15.01
CA CYS A 257 -8.57 -17.84 -14.27
C CYS A 257 -9.26 -18.87 -13.35
N ARG A 258 -9.53 -18.45 -12.11
CA ARG A 258 -10.21 -19.25 -11.07
C ARG A 258 -11.71 -18.98 -10.94
N GLY A 259 -12.33 -18.30 -11.90
CA GLY A 259 -13.75 -17.90 -11.87
C GLY A 259 -14.07 -16.76 -10.87
N ILE A 260 -13.07 -15.96 -10.49
CA ILE A 260 -13.19 -14.86 -9.51
C ILE A 260 -13.30 -13.52 -10.27
N GLY A 261 -14.07 -12.57 -9.72
CA GLY A 261 -14.43 -11.29 -10.33
C GLY A 261 -15.48 -11.43 -11.44
N ASN A 262 -15.93 -10.31 -12.01
CA ASN A 262 -16.81 -10.30 -13.19
C ASN A 262 -16.64 -9.00 -13.97
N ALA A 263 -16.31 -9.09 -15.27
CA ALA A 263 -16.02 -7.94 -16.11
C ALA A 263 -17.26 -7.09 -16.45
N LYS A 264 -18.44 -7.73 -16.57
CA LYS A 264 -19.67 -7.11 -17.10
C LYS A 264 -20.70 -6.79 -16.03
N ARG A 265 -20.59 -7.39 -14.85
CA ARG A 265 -21.55 -7.25 -13.75
C ARG A 265 -20.80 -7.12 -12.43
N LEU A 266 -20.27 -5.92 -12.16
CA LEU A 266 -19.46 -5.60 -10.98
C LEU A 266 -19.98 -6.22 -9.67
N TYR A 267 -21.30 -6.16 -9.42
CA TYR A 267 -21.92 -6.70 -8.21
C TYR A 267 -21.82 -8.23 -8.04
N ILE A 268 -21.33 -8.96 -9.05
CA ILE A 268 -21.07 -10.40 -8.98
C ILE A 268 -19.56 -10.61 -8.82
N ASN A 269 -19.14 -11.19 -7.70
CA ASN A 269 -17.73 -11.44 -7.39
C ASN A 269 -17.13 -12.69 -8.08
N THR A 270 -17.88 -13.33 -8.97
CA THR A 270 -17.54 -14.63 -9.59
C THR A 270 -18.14 -14.77 -11.00
N HIS A 271 -17.61 -15.72 -11.78
CA HIS A 271 -18.10 -16.08 -13.11
C HIS A 271 -17.74 -17.53 -13.49
N THR A 272 -18.49 -18.09 -14.45
CA THR A 272 -18.19 -19.36 -15.13
C THR A 272 -17.94 -19.19 -16.62
N THR A 273 -18.57 -18.20 -17.26
CA THR A 273 -18.41 -17.93 -18.69
C THR A 273 -17.19 -17.07 -19.00
N GLN A 274 -16.52 -17.34 -20.12
CA GLN A 274 -15.42 -16.53 -20.65
C GLN A 274 -15.84 -15.08 -20.90
N ASP A 275 -17.06 -14.87 -21.41
CA ASP A 275 -17.66 -13.56 -21.68
C ASP A 275 -17.68 -12.62 -20.45
N CYS A 276 -17.86 -13.19 -19.25
CA CYS A 276 -17.87 -12.45 -17.98
C CYS A 276 -16.49 -12.37 -17.30
N CYS A 277 -15.45 -12.99 -17.86
CA CYS A 277 -14.16 -13.14 -17.19
C CYS A 277 -13.33 -11.83 -17.27
N PRO A 278 -12.82 -11.28 -16.16
CA PRO A 278 -11.94 -10.09 -16.16
C PRO A 278 -10.62 -10.27 -16.92
N TYR A 279 -10.26 -11.52 -17.24
CA TYR A 279 -8.95 -11.94 -17.74
C TYR A 279 -8.97 -12.42 -19.20
N THR A 280 -10.00 -12.13 -19.99
CA THR A 280 -9.91 -12.33 -21.45
C THR A 280 -9.18 -11.18 -22.13
N ALA A 281 -8.75 -11.37 -23.37
CA ALA A 281 -8.06 -10.32 -24.13
C ALA A 281 -8.95 -9.08 -24.36
N GLU A 282 -10.26 -9.31 -24.54
CA GLU A 282 -11.27 -8.28 -24.76
C GLU A 282 -11.54 -7.50 -23.45
N ASN A 283 -11.66 -8.22 -22.33
CA ASN A 283 -12.06 -7.64 -21.05
C ASN A 283 -10.88 -7.08 -20.22
N TRP A 284 -9.65 -7.59 -20.37
CA TRP A 284 -8.50 -7.18 -19.56
C TRP A 284 -8.19 -5.67 -19.66
N ARG A 285 -8.34 -5.08 -20.85
CA ARG A 285 -8.00 -3.66 -21.10
C ARG A 285 -9.16 -2.69 -20.90
N GLN A 286 -10.36 -3.15 -20.57
CA GLN A 286 -11.53 -2.29 -20.34
C GLN A 286 -11.45 -1.67 -18.93
N LYS A 287 -11.20 -0.36 -18.85
CA LYS A 287 -11.48 0.42 -17.62
C LYS A 287 -12.98 0.25 -17.31
N THR A 288 -13.31 -0.19 -16.10
CA THR A 288 -14.71 -0.47 -15.72
C THR A 288 -15.24 0.71 -14.92
N GLU A 289 -15.77 1.69 -15.62
CA GLU A 289 -16.33 2.90 -15.04
C GLU A 289 -17.51 2.56 -14.11
N LYS A 290 -17.39 2.99 -12.84
CA LYS A 290 -18.48 2.96 -11.87
C LYS A 290 -19.24 4.28 -12.01
N PRO A 291 -20.58 4.30 -12.18
CA PRO A 291 -21.33 5.55 -12.11
C PRO A 291 -21.15 6.19 -10.72
N PRO A 292 -21.23 7.52 -10.59
CA PRO A 292 -21.06 8.23 -9.31
C PRO A 292 -21.89 7.61 -8.17
N ARG A 293 -21.36 7.67 -6.94
CA ARG A 293 -22.05 7.16 -5.74
C ARG A 293 -23.15 8.12 -5.25
N LEU A 294 -23.00 9.39 -5.60
CA LEU A 294 -23.89 10.52 -5.35
C LEU A 294 -23.93 11.33 -6.65
N GLU A 295 -25.08 11.90 -6.98
CA GLU A 295 -25.16 12.88 -8.07
C GLU A 295 -24.52 14.22 -7.66
N HIS A 296 -24.15 15.08 -8.62
CA HIS A 296 -23.42 16.33 -8.35
C HIS A 296 -24.15 17.24 -7.35
N GLU A 297 -25.48 17.25 -7.38
CA GLU A 297 -26.38 18.00 -6.50
C GLU A 297 -26.53 17.39 -5.09
N GLU A 298 -26.20 16.11 -4.92
CA GLU A 298 -26.21 15.43 -3.61
C GLU A 298 -24.90 15.63 -2.82
N ILE A 299 -23.83 16.10 -3.47
CA ILE A 299 -22.51 16.32 -2.85
C ILE A 299 -22.56 17.59 -1.99
N VAL A 300 -22.46 17.42 -0.66
CA VAL A 300 -22.40 18.55 0.27
C VAL A 300 -21.05 19.26 0.13
N ARG A 301 -21.04 20.53 -0.28
CA ARG A 301 -19.83 21.35 -0.46
C ARG A 301 -19.83 22.57 0.46
N SER A 302 -18.63 23.03 0.86
CA SER A 302 -18.42 24.01 1.94
C SER A 302 -19.12 25.35 1.73
N GLU A 303 -19.37 25.75 0.49
CA GLU A 303 -19.98 27.06 0.18
C GLU A 303 -21.45 27.19 0.57
N ILE A 304 -22.16 26.07 0.74
CA ILE A 304 -23.62 26.06 0.91
C ILE A 304 -24.04 26.74 2.24
N MET A 305 -23.18 26.73 3.25
CA MET A 305 -23.44 27.37 4.55
C MET A 305 -23.33 28.91 4.53
N GLY A 306 -22.89 29.53 3.41
CA GLY A 306 -22.57 30.97 3.35
C GLY A 306 -23.59 31.88 2.65
N LYS A 307 -24.67 31.35 2.04
CA LYS A 307 -25.48 32.11 1.05
C LYS A 307 -27.01 32.13 1.32
N GLN A 308 -27.47 31.96 2.56
CA GLN A 308 -28.91 32.12 2.90
C GLN A 308 -29.27 33.35 3.77
N ASP A 309 -28.32 34.03 4.41
CA ASP A 309 -28.62 35.07 5.42
C ASP A 309 -28.50 36.52 4.92
N MET A 310 -28.98 36.78 3.68
CA MET A 310 -29.15 38.15 3.15
C MET A 310 -30.47 38.31 2.36
N LYS A 311 -31.61 37.87 2.92
CA LYS A 311 -32.95 38.27 2.40
C LYS A 311 -34.12 38.10 3.37
N GLN A 312 -34.17 38.91 4.44
CA GLN A 312 -35.45 39.44 4.91
C GLN A 312 -35.31 40.77 5.66
N LYS A 313 -36.35 41.61 5.56
CA LYS A 313 -36.40 42.95 6.17
C LYS A 313 -36.75 42.84 7.65
N GLN A 314 -36.24 43.75 8.48
CA GLN A 314 -36.71 43.90 9.86
C GLN A 314 -38.21 44.25 9.92
N PRO A 315 -38.94 43.66 10.87
CA PRO A 315 -40.02 44.33 11.59
C PRO A 315 -39.62 44.49 13.07
N THR A 316 -39.65 45.71 13.58
CA THR A 316 -39.30 46.00 14.99
C THR A 316 -40.38 45.50 15.95
N LEU A 317 -40.10 44.47 16.75
CA LEU A 317 -40.93 44.05 17.87
C LEU A 317 -40.10 43.90 19.15
N LYS A 318 -40.59 44.50 20.24
CA LYS A 318 -39.92 44.55 21.54
C LYS A 318 -40.15 43.26 22.32
N TRP A 319 -39.08 42.56 22.68
CA TRP A 319 -39.15 41.43 23.61
C TRP A 319 -38.89 41.89 25.04
N LYS A 320 -39.80 41.54 25.97
CA LYS A 320 -39.60 41.72 27.41
C LYS A 320 -38.63 40.66 27.93
N GLN A 321 -37.85 41.01 28.95
CA GLN A 321 -37.06 40.03 29.69
C GLN A 321 -37.96 38.98 30.35
N SER A 322 -37.56 37.72 30.25
CA SER A 322 -38.12 36.58 30.99
C SER A 322 -36.97 35.64 31.35
N GLN A 323 -36.92 35.15 32.57
CA GLN A 323 -35.86 34.25 33.05
C GLN A 323 -36.04 32.83 32.46
N PRO A 324 -34.95 32.05 32.31
CA PRO A 324 -35.00 30.77 31.59
C PRO A 324 -35.58 29.64 32.44
N SER A 325 -36.39 28.79 31.82
CA SER A 325 -36.66 27.43 32.32
C SER A 325 -35.50 26.51 31.98
N GLN A 326 -35.14 25.62 32.92
CA GLN A 326 -34.01 24.70 32.75
C GLN A 326 -34.35 23.58 31.76
N SER A 327 -33.52 23.41 30.72
CA SER A 327 -33.32 22.13 30.05
C SER A 327 -31.87 21.66 30.31
N SER A 328 -31.69 20.39 30.63
CA SER A 328 -30.39 19.85 31.07
C SER A 328 -29.52 19.45 29.87
N HIS A 329 -29.12 20.43 29.06
CA HIS A 329 -28.02 20.24 28.11
C HIS A 329 -26.69 20.17 28.88
N LEU A 330 -26.05 19.00 28.86
CA LEU A 330 -24.63 18.90 29.14
C LEU A 330 -23.86 19.60 28.02
N ASN A 331 -22.78 20.30 28.36
CA ASN A 331 -21.93 20.95 27.39
C ASN A 331 -21.18 19.89 26.57
N GLU A 332 -20.90 20.16 25.29
CA GLU A 332 -20.10 19.27 24.44
C GLU A 332 -18.69 19.04 25.03
N ALA A 333 -18.15 20.04 25.74
CA ALA A 333 -16.94 19.89 26.55
C ALA A 333 -17.06 18.85 27.67
N ASP A 334 -18.21 18.81 28.37
CA ASP A 334 -18.48 17.82 29.43
C ASP A 334 -18.56 16.41 28.83
N ILE A 335 -19.19 16.27 27.66
CA ILE A 335 -19.31 15.00 26.92
C ILE A 335 -17.93 14.48 26.51
N LEU A 336 -17.08 15.35 25.94
CA LEU A 336 -15.70 15.01 25.60
C LEU A 336 -14.87 14.61 26.84
N GLN A 337 -15.01 15.35 27.95
CA GLN A 337 -14.35 15.01 29.21
C GLN A 337 -14.83 13.67 29.79
N HIS A 338 -16.12 13.36 29.63
CA HIS A 338 -16.71 12.09 30.08
C HIS A 338 -16.23 10.90 29.23
N ILE A 339 -16.13 11.06 27.91
CA ILE A 339 -15.52 10.06 27.00
C ILE A 339 -14.05 9.81 27.40
N GLN A 340 -13.27 10.87 27.59
CA GLN A 340 -11.88 10.78 28.02
C GLN A 340 -11.73 10.08 29.39
N LEU A 341 -12.67 10.30 30.33
CA LEU A 341 -12.74 9.60 31.61
C LEU A 341 -13.05 8.10 31.44
N LEU A 342 -14.03 7.75 30.60
CA LEU A 342 -14.40 6.36 30.35
C LEU A 342 -13.27 5.56 29.69
N ASP A 343 -12.51 6.16 28.77
CA ASP A 343 -11.35 5.51 28.16
C ASP A 343 -10.18 5.36 29.14
N ASN A 344 -9.96 6.35 30.03
CA ASN A 344 -9.01 6.22 31.13
C ASN A 344 -9.40 5.10 32.12
N ILE A 345 -10.69 4.93 32.41
CA ILE A 345 -11.21 3.86 33.28
C ILE A 345 -11.03 2.48 32.62
N LYS A 346 -11.39 2.33 31.34
CA LYS A 346 -11.19 1.09 30.58
C LYS A 346 -9.71 0.72 30.51
N THR A 347 -8.83 1.68 30.21
CA THR A 347 -7.38 1.47 30.15
C THR A 347 -6.82 0.97 31.49
N ARG A 348 -7.28 1.53 32.62
CA ARG A 348 -6.93 1.04 33.96
C ARG A 348 -7.43 -0.38 34.22
N HIS A 349 -8.65 -0.72 33.78
CA HIS A 349 -9.20 -2.08 33.91
C HIS A 349 -8.42 -3.11 33.08
N VAL A 350 -8.05 -2.79 31.83
CA VAL A 350 -7.22 -3.67 30.99
C VAL A 350 -5.86 -3.92 31.65
N ILE A 351 -5.18 -2.86 32.09
CA ILE A 351 -3.88 -2.97 32.79
C ILE A 351 -4.00 -3.76 34.10
N GLN A 352 -5.12 -3.68 34.83
CA GLN A 352 -5.38 -4.53 35.99
C GLN A 352 -5.62 -6.00 35.62
N GLN A 353 -6.36 -6.28 34.54
CA GLN A 353 -6.61 -7.64 34.06
C GLN A 353 -5.32 -8.29 33.56
N GLU A 354 -4.48 -7.59 32.80
CA GLU A 354 -3.15 -8.08 32.39
C GLU A 354 -2.24 -8.38 33.59
N LYS A 355 -2.23 -7.50 34.61
CA LYS A 355 -1.49 -7.75 35.84
C LYS A 355 -2.01 -8.99 36.58
N GLN A 356 -3.32 -9.17 36.70
CA GLN A 356 -3.93 -10.35 37.31
C GLN A 356 -3.70 -11.64 36.50
N GLN A 357 -3.59 -11.56 35.17
CA GLN A 357 -3.23 -12.71 34.33
C GLN A 357 -1.74 -13.08 34.49
N LYS A 358 -0.83 -12.10 34.44
CA LYS A 358 0.62 -12.32 34.67
C LYS A 358 0.89 -12.88 36.07
N GLN A 359 0.10 -12.48 37.07
CA GLN A 359 0.20 -12.99 38.44
C GLN A 359 -0.41 -14.41 38.64
N LYS A 360 -1.07 -14.97 37.62
CA LYS A 360 -1.58 -16.36 37.60
C LYS A 360 -0.71 -17.35 36.81
N GLN A 361 0.39 -16.92 36.21
CA GLN A 361 1.34 -17.77 35.48
C GLN A 361 2.67 -18.00 36.24
N ILE A 362 2.59 -18.19 37.56
CA ILE A 362 3.72 -18.63 38.39
C ILE A 362 3.42 -20.06 38.85
N PRO A 363 4.15 -21.09 38.38
CA PRO A 363 4.04 -22.45 38.90
C PRO A 363 4.46 -22.51 40.37
N GLN A 364 3.69 -23.24 41.20
CA GLN A 364 4.10 -23.56 42.56
C GLN A 364 5.02 -24.78 42.56
N GLU A 365 6.33 -24.58 42.70
CA GLU A 365 7.19 -25.61 43.27
C GLU A 365 7.24 -25.41 44.79
N SER A 366 6.75 -26.42 45.52
CA SER A 366 6.69 -26.45 46.98
C SER A 366 8.09 -26.61 47.58
N ALA A 367 8.51 -25.66 48.39
CA ALA A 367 9.86 -25.63 48.93
C ALA A 367 10.14 -26.76 49.94
N ASN A 368 11.41 -27.19 50.00
CA ASN A 368 12.04 -27.55 51.27
C ASN A 368 13.41 -26.88 51.35
N ARG A 369 13.72 -26.32 52.52
CA ARG A 369 14.84 -25.38 52.75
C ARG A 369 15.78 -25.95 53.81
N ILE A 370 17.06 -26.05 53.48
CA ILE A 370 18.20 -26.02 54.42
C ILE A 370 19.26 -25.11 53.78
N GLU A 371 19.99 -24.38 54.61
CA GLU A 371 20.93 -23.32 54.20
C GLU A 371 22.40 -23.73 54.44
N ILE A 372 23.30 -22.80 54.08
CA ILE A 372 24.75 -22.73 54.40
C ILE A 372 25.66 -23.40 53.35
N GLY A 373 26.74 -22.69 52.95
CA GLY A 373 27.92 -23.35 52.37
C GLY A 373 28.60 -22.71 51.18
N SER A 374 29.18 -21.52 51.37
CA SER A 374 30.49 -21.08 50.88
C SER A 374 31.33 -21.94 49.88
N ALA A 375 32.02 -21.22 48.99
CA ALA A 375 33.33 -21.52 48.38
C ALA A 375 33.41 -22.34 47.08
N ARG A 376 34.59 -22.21 46.46
CA ARG A 376 34.96 -22.66 45.12
C ARG A 376 35.60 -24.05 45.12
N GLU A 377 35.82 -24.52 43.88
CA GLU A 377 37.08 -25.12 43.39
C GLU A 377 37.28 -26.65 43.44
N GLN A 378 37.80 -27.13 42.30
CA GLN A 378 38.69 -28.28 42.09
C GLN A 378 38.16 -29.73 42.21
N GLN A 379 38.37 -30.47 41.09
CA GLN A 379 38.83 -31.87 41.03
C GLN A 379 37.87 -32.99 41.52
N GLN A 380 38.02 -34.27 41.14
CA GLN A 380 38.66 -34.93 39.98
C GLN A 380 38.16 -36.41 39.91
N LYS A 381 38.15 -37.03 38.70
CA LYS A 381 38.09 -38.48 38.36
C LYS A 381 37.72 -39.47 39.49
N SER A 382 36.75 -40.38 39.32
CA SER A 382 36.96 -41.78 38.83
C SER A 382 35.78 -42.68 39.33
N LEU A 383 35.48 -43.91 38.86
CA LEU A 383 35.86 -44.72 37.70
C LEU A 383 34.73 -45.78 37.42
N ILE A 384 34.51 -46.17 36.15
CA ILE A 384 34.34 -47.55 35.56
C ILE A 384 33.60 -48.65 36.38
N LYS A 385 32.72 -49.52 35.84
CA LYS A 385 32.52 -50.07 34.46
C LYS A 385 31.08 -49.71 33.92
N THR A 386 30.25 -50.43 33.14
CA THR A 386 30.24 -51.82 32.58
C THR A 386 29.47 -51.93 31.24
N GLU A 387 30.09 -52.64 30.29
CA GLU A 387 29.60 -53.63 29.28
C GLU A 387 28.09 -54.03 29.24
N HIS A 388 27.48 -54.43 28.10
CA HIS A 388 27.83 -54.54 26.65
C HIS A 388 26.48 -54.57 25.85
N THR A 389 26.33 -54.48 24.51
CA THR A 389 27.07 -54.98 23.33
C THR A 389 26.92 -54.03 22.11
N ASP A 390 27.74 -54.26 21.07
CA ASP A 390 28.02 -53.31 19.97
C ASP A 390 27.20 -53.47 18.67
N LYS A 391 27.20 -52.40 17.85
CA LYS A 391 27.75 -52.47 16.48
C LYS A 391 28.16 -51.10 15.91
N SER A 392 29.21 -51.13 15.11
CA SER A 392 29.98 -50.00 14.52
C SER A 392 29.45 -49.62 13.10
N ILE A 393 29.95 -48.65 12.33
CA ILE A 393 31.30 -48.06 12.17
C ILE A 393 31.21 -46.56 11.81
N ALA A 394 32.20 -45.77 12.22
CA ALA A 394 32.55 -44.47 11.64
C ALA A 394 34.08 -44.35 11.45
N THR A 395 34.54 -43.53 10.50
CA THR A 395 35.97 -43.25 10.28
C THR A 395 36.17 -41.77 9.96
N ALA A 396 37.24 -41.16 10.47
CA ALA A 396 37.42 -39.71 10.48
C ALA A 396 38.46 -39.16 9.49
N VAL A 397 38.25 -37.88 9.16
CA VAL A 397 39.14 -36.84 8.64
C VAL A 397 40.65 -37.13 8.67
N LYS A 398 41.34 -36.78 7.58
CA LYS A 398 42.76 -36.36 7.60
C LYS A 398 42.88 -34.86 7.31
N VAL A 399 43.74 -34.19 8.07
CA VAL A 399 44.12 -32.77 7.92
C VAL A 399 45.45 -32.69 7.16
N TYR A 400 45.68 -31.61 6.40
CA TYR A 400 47.01 -31.24 5.89
C TYR A 400 47.17 -29.71 5.81
N GLN A 401 48.33 -29.22 6.28
CA GLN A 401 48.95 -27.94 5.93
C GLN A 401 50.49 -28.19 5.78
N PRO A 402 51.40 -27.20 5.67
CA PRO A 402 52.03 -26.93 4.38
C PRO A 402 53.57 -27.06 4.41
N VAL A 403 54.19 -27.14 3.23
CA VAL A 403 55.64 -26.92 3.03
C VAL A 403 55.84 -26.18 1.69
N ASP A 404 56.96 -25.47 1.57
CA ASP A 404 57.19 -24.33 0.70
C ASP A 404 57.48 -24.58 -0.80
N SER A 405 57.71 -23.47 -1.50
CA SER A 405 57.85 -23.32 -2.94
C SER A 405 59.24 -23.65 -3.49
N THR A 406 59.32 -23.99 -4.77
CA THR A 406 60.07 -23.18 -5.76
C THR A 406 59.82 -23.59 -7.23
N THR A 407 59.94 -22.61 -8.12
CA THR A 407 60.27 -22.71 -9.57
C THR A 407 59.57 -23.76 -10.45
N ALA A 408 58.50 -23.32 -11.13
CA ALA A 408 58.16 -23.78 -12.50
C ALA A 408 57.30 -22.72 -13.23
N GLU A 409 57.85 -21.53 -13.45
CA GLU A 409 57.19 -20.51 -14.28
C GLU A 409 57.24 -20.89 -15.77
N GLN A 410 56.08 -21.18 -16.37
CA GLN A 410 55.78 -20.91 -17.79
C GLN A 410 54.29 -21.18 -18.10
N SER A 411 53.80 -20.62 -19.20
CA SER A 411 52.43 -20.82 -19.73
C SER A 411 51.25 -20.13 -19.01
N THR A 412 51.48 -19.12 -18.17
CA THR A 412 50.43 -18.22 -17.66
C THR A 412 50.10 -17.09 -18.64
N SER A 413 49.47 -17.42 -19.77
CA SER A 413 48.87 -16.44 -20.69
C SER A 413 47.62 -17.01 -21.38
N LEU A 414 46.67 -16.15 -21.73
CA LEU A 414 45.42 -16.45 -22.45
C LEU A 414 44.41 -17.39 -21.73
N LEU A 415 44.26 -17.29 -20.41
CA LEU A 415 42.99 -17.69 -19.77
C LEU A 415 41.92 -16.61 -20.00
N ILE A 416 40.88 -16.98 -20.73
CA ILE A 416 39.89 -16.06 -21.33
C ILE A 416 39.09 -15.32 -20.23
N PRO A 417 38.86 -13.98 -20.33
CA PRO A 417 38.12 -13.21 -19.31
C PRO A 417 36.75 -13.78 -18.93
N GLN A 418 36.07 -14.40 -19.88
CA GLN A 418 34.79 -15.11 -19.70
C GLN A 418 34.87 -16.20 -18.63
N ILE A 419 36.00 -16.91 -18.53
CA ILE A 419 36.23 -17.96 -17.51
C ILE A 419 36.37 -17.33 -16.12
N LYS A 420 36.97 -16.14 -16.00
CA LYS A 420 37.09 -15.44 -14.72
C LYS A 420 35.71 -14.99 -14.21
N ILE A 421 34.93 -14.35 -15.06
CA ILE A 421 33.54 -13.92 -14.76
C ILE A 421 32.67 -15.13 -14.40
N ALA A 422 32.76 -16.22 -15.17
CA ALA A 422 32.03 -17.46 -14.86
C ALA A 422 32.46 -18.08 -13.52
N LYS A 423 33.74 -17.97 -13.14
CA LYS A 423 34.24 -18.50 -11.87
C LYS A 423 33.74 -17.70 -10.66
N GLU A 424 33.70 -16.37 -10.75
CA GLU A 424 33.09 -15.50 -9.74
C GLU A 424 31.59 -15.83 -9.58
N PHE A 425 30.84 -15.90 -10.69
CA PHE A 425 29.42 -16.28 -10.67
C PHE A 425 29.17 -17.69 -10.10
N LEU A 426 30.04 -18.66 -10.39
CA LEU A 426 29.94 -20.02 -9.85
C LEU A 426 30.32 -20.10 -8.36
N CYS A 427 31.18 -19.22 -7.84
CA CYS A 427 31.43 -19.13 -6.40
C CYS A 427 30.19 -18.57 -5.66
N ASP A 428 29.63 -17.47 -6.12
CA ASP A 428 28.58 -16.73 -5.40
C ASP A 428 27.19 -17.40 -5.54
N TYR A 429 26.86 -17.87 -6.74
CA TYR A 429 25.54 -18.43 -7.06
C TYR A 429 25.55 -19.96 -7.19
N GLY A 430 26.70 -20.60 -7.40
CA GLY A 430 26.82 -22.06 -7.58
C GLY A 430 26.20 -22.88 -6.44
N PRO A 431 26.45 -22.59 -5.15
CA PRO A 431 25.83 -23.31 -4.04
C PRO A 431 24.30 -23.19 -4.02
N ARG A 432 23.76 -22.00 -4.36
CA ARG A 432 22.31 -21.73 -4.45
C ARG A 432 21.68 -22.45 -5.65
N LEU A 433 22.37 -22.43 -6.80
CA LEU A 433 21.97 -23.16 -8.01
C LEU A 433 22.01 -24.68 -7.79
N GLN A 434 23.00 -25.20 -7.05
CA GLN A 434 23.09 -26.62 -6.71
C GLN A 434 21.98 -27.03 -5.72
N GLN A 435 21.65 -26.20 -4.74
CA GLN A 435 20.49 -26.41 -3.87
C GLN A 435 19.19 -26.44 -4.70
N ASN A 436 18.98 -25.47 -5.59
CA ASN A 436 17.81 -25.42 -6.47
C ASN A 436 17.76 -26.60 -7.45
N TYR A 437 18.90 -27.06 -7.99
CA TYR A 437 19.01 -28.23 -8.85
C TYR A 437 18.67 -29.53 -8.09
N ASN A 438 19.17 -29.67 -6.86
CA ASN A 438 18.85 -30.81 -5.99
C ASN A 438 17.36 -30.83 -5.59
N ILE A 439 16.76 -29.65 -5.36
CA ILE A 439 15.32 -29.51 -5.12
C ILE A 439 14.53 -29.87 -6.39
N TRP A 440 14.96 -29.39 -7.55
CA TRP A 440 14.37 -29.73 -8.85
C TRP A 440 14.40 -31.24 -9.10
N GLN A 441 15.58 -31.88 -9.06
CA GLN A 441 15.71 -33.33 -9.23
C GLN A 441 14.83 -34.15 -8.28
N ARG A 442 14.68 -33.72 -7.02
CA ARG A 442 13.86 -34.43 -6.01
C ARG A 442 12.36 -34.30 -6.20
N ASN A 443 11.88 -33.30 -6.95
CA ASN A 443 10.46 -32.97 -7.08
C ASN A 443 9.93 -33.13 -8.52
N VAL A 444 10.72 -33.69 -9.44
CA VAL A 444 10.43 -33.73 -10.88
C VAL A 444 10.38 -35.19 -11.36
N ALA A 445 9.16 -35.69 -11.57
CA ALA A 445 8.89 -37.03 -12.12
C ALA A 445 9.07 -37.08 -13.65
N PHE A 446 10.25 -36.68 -14.14
CA PHE A 446 10.54 -36.51 -15.57
C PHE A 446 11.48 -37.59 -16.08
N ASP A 447 11.08 -38.29 -17.14
CA ASP A 447 11.90 -39.33 -17.76
C ASP A 447 13.09 -38.72 -18.54
N MET A 448 14.29 -38.86 -17.97
CA MET A 448 15.56 -38.49 -18.61
C MET A 448 15.78 -39.16 -19.97
N GLN A 449 15.19 -40.32 -20.26
CA GLN A 449 15.37 -40.98 -21.57
C GLN A 449 14.71 -40.20 -22.72
N ARG A 450 13.72 -39.34 -22.43
CA ARG A 450 13.11 -38.44 -23.43
C ARG A 450 14.05 -37.31 -23.85
N ILE A 451 15.10 -37.00 -23.08
CA ILE A 451 16.14 -36.00 -23.41
C ILE A 451 17.33 -36.67 -24.15
N LYS A 452 17.05 -37.64 -25.03
CA LYS A 452 18.01 -38.20 -26.00
C LYS A 452 17.81 -37.65 -27.42
N ARG A 453 17.28 -36.42 -27.55
CA ARG A 453 17.33 -35.65 -28.80
C ARG A 453 18.21 -34.42 -28.61
N ASN A 454 19.19 -34.28 -29.51
CA ASN A 454 20.28 -33.31 -29.44
C ASN A 454 19.75 -31.84 -29.39
N PRO A 455 20.14 -31.03 -28.39
CA PRO A 455 19.79 -29.60 -28.34
C PRO A 455 20.45 -28.74 -29.42
N LEU A 456 21.48 -29.24 -30.11
CA LEU A 456 22.31 -28.50 -31.07
C LEU A 456 22.23 -29.12 -32.47
N LEU A 457 21.08 -28.94 -33.14
CA LEU A 457 20.95 -29.06 -34.59
C LEU A 457 20.74 -27.67 -35.19
N TRP A 458 21.86 -26.96 -35.40
CA TRP A 458 21.95 -25.82 -36.30
C TRP A 458 22.77 -26.27 -37.52
N SER A 459 22.14 -26.27 -38.70
CA SER A 459 22.52 -27.03 -39.90
C SER A 459 22.52 -28.56 -39.73
N THR A 460 22.14 -29.36 -40.73
CA THR A 460 21.58 -29.05 -42.07
C THR A 460 20.15 -29.55 -42.19
#